data_AF-A0A151U492-F1
#
_entry.id   AF-A0A151U492-F1
#
_cell.length_a   1.000
_cell.length_b   1.000
_cell.length_c   1.000
_cell.angle_alpha   90.00
_cell.angle_beta   90.00
_cell.angle_gamma   90.00
#
_symmetry.space_group_name_H-M   'P 1'
#
loop_
_entity.id
_entity.type
_entity.pdbx_description
1 polymer ?
#
loop_
_entity_poly.entity_id
_entity_poly.type
_entity_poly.pdbx_seq_one_letter_code
_entity_poly.pdbx_strand_id
1 'polypeptide(L)'
;MFVAMELPFRCIKHETFHEFLSIVAPSLNVISYTTLARDIYKLWDNEKEKLKEFISQNCQRVCLTIDTWTSSQNLSYICLISHFIDNNWKLQKKVLNFCQVISRTGKTMAKKVEHCLSKWVMVITIFFQQTSSNKFELSKYLEEALWKLNSGRFPILAKMTRDLLTIPISTVASEFAFSTEGRVLDPYHSSLTPRMVEALICTQDWLKRK
;
A
#
# COMPACT_ATOMS: atom_id res chain seq x y z
N MET A 1 12.38 -15.80 1.20
CA MET A 1 11.95 -16.54 2.40
C MET A 1 11.17 -15.65 3.36
N PHE A 2 11.79 -14.71 4.09
CA PHE A 2 11.11 -13.88 5.10
C PHE A 2 9.85 -13.17 4.61
N VAL A 3 9.91 -12.49 3.45
CA VAL A 3 8.73 -11.81 2.86
C VAL A 3 7.68 -12.80 2.36
N ALA A 4 8.11 -13.92 1.77
CA ALA A 4 7.20 -14.91 1.16
C ALA A 4 6.49 -15.78 2.20
N MET A 5 7.14 -16.04 3.34
CA MET A 5 6.66 -16.91 4.43
C MET A 5 6.20 -16.13 5.67
N GLU A 6 6.16 -14.79 5.60
CA GLU A 6 5.74 -13.93 6.72
C GLU A 6 6.50 -14.18 8.04
N LEU A 7 7.78 -14.56 7.95
CA LEU A 7 8.53 -14.96 9.15
C LEU A 7 8.88 -13.74 10.04
N PRO A 8 8.77 -13.86 11.37
CA PRO A 8 9.18 -12.79 12.29
C PRO A 8 10.68 -12.53 12.17
N PHE A 9 11.07 -11.25 12.14
CA PHE A 9 12.49 -10.84 12.13
C PHE A 9 13.26 -11.32 13.37
N ARG A 10 12.56 -11.52 14.49
CA ARG A 10 13.17 -11.99 15.74
C ARG A 10 13.77 -13.40 15.59
N CYS A 11 13.24 -14.22 14.69
CA CYS A 11 13.74 -15.57 14.44
C CYS A 11 15.21 -15.57 13.99
N ILE A 12 15.68 -14.51 13.32
CA ILE A 12 17.06 -14.39 12.84
C ILE A 12 18.07 -14.32 13.98
N LYS A 13 17.67 -13.93 15.18
CA LYS A 13 18.56 -13.89 16.36
C LYS A 13 18.45 -15.15 17.22
N HIS A 14 17.55 -16.06 16.89
CA HIS A 14 17.26 -17.21 17.72
C HIS A 14 18.27 -18.33 17.42
N GLU A 15 18.93 -18.84 18.45
CA GLU A 15 19.96 -19.89 18.33
C GLU A 15 19.44 -21.12 17.58
N THR A 16 18.25 -21.61 17.94
CA THR A 16 17.59 -22.74 17.26
C THR A 16 17.34 -22.49 15.77
N PHE A 17 17.13 -21.24 15.35
CA PHE A 17 16.98 -20.92 13.93
C PHE A 17 18.32 -20.99 13.20
N HIS A 18 19.42 -20.63 13.85
CA HIS A 18 20.77 -20.81 13.30
C HIS A 18 21.15 -22.28 13.20
N GLU A 19 20.83 -23.08 14.22
CA GLU A 19 21.02 -24.54 14.19
C GLU A 19 20.19 -25.19 13.07
N PHE A 20 18.93 -24.79 12.93
CA PHE A 20 18.10 -25.25 11.83
C PHE A 20 18.70 -24.88 10.46
N LEU A 21 19.16 -23.63 10.29
CA LEU A 21 19.80 -23.20 9.05
C LEU A 21 21.12 -23.90 8.78
N SER A 22 21.92 -24.22 9.80
CA SER A 22 23.17 -24.96 9.62
C SER A 22 22.94 -26.40 9.15
N ILE A 23 21.80 -27.00 9.51
CA ILE A 23 21.39 -28.33 9.04
C ILE A 23 20.83 -28.26 7.61
N VAL A 24 19.89 -27.35 7.36
CA VAL A 24 19.11 -27.33 6.10
C VAL A 24 19.87 -26.64 4.98
N ALA A 25 20.68 -25.63 5.29
CA ALA A 25 21.44 -24.83 4.33
C ALA A 25 22.80 -24.42 4.91
N PRO A 26 23.74 -25.36 5.14
CA PRO A 26 25.04 -25.10 5.78
C PRO A 26 25.92 -24.08 5.05
N SER A 27 25.72 -23.91 3.75
CA SER A 27 26.42 -22.90 2.93
C SER A 27 25.81 -21.50 3.04
N LEU A 28 24.67 -21.33 3.72
CA LEU A 28 24.02 -20.05 3.90
C LEU A 28 24.64 -19.31 5.09
N ASN A 29 25.39 -18.24 4.81
CA ASN A 29 25.88 -17.37 5.86
C ASN A 29 24.71 -16.75 6.63
N VAL A 30 24.78 -16.83 7.95
CA VAL A 30 23.83 -16.18 8.85
C VAL A 30 23.84 -14.67 8.60
N ILE A 31 22.71 -14.15 8.13
CA ILE A 31 22.57 -12.74 7.78
C ILE A 31 22.17 -11.95 9.02
N SER A 32 22.84 -10.83 9.28
CA SER A 32 22.45 -9.91 10.36
C SER A 32 21.12 -9.20 10.05
N TYR A 33 20.41 -8.76 11.10
CA TYR A 33 19.17 -7.99 10.94
C TYR A 33 19.34 -6.77 10.03
N THR A 34 20.46 -6.05 10.12
CA THR A 34 20.75 -4.88 9.29
C THR A 34 20.89 -5.24 7.82
N THR A 35 21.53 -6.36 7.53
CA THR A 35 21.71 -6.86 6.16
C THR A 35 20.38 -7.32 5.58
N LEU A 36 19.58 -8.09 6.36
CA LEU A 36 18.25 -8.48 5.91
C LEU A 36 17.34 -7.26 5.67
N ALA A 37 17.31 -6.32 6.60
CA ALA A 37 16.49 -5.12 6.47
C ALA A 37 16.85 -4.33 5.19
N ARG A 38 18.15 -4.17 4.92
CA ARG A 38 18.64 -3.54 3.69
C ARG A 38 18.22 -4.31 2.44
N ASP A 39 18.31 -5.63 2.47
CA ASP A 39 17.97 -6.46 1.31
C ASP A 39 16.45 -6.46 1.05
N ILE A 40 15.62 -6.39 2.09
CA ILE A 40 14.17 -6.20 1.97
C ILE A 40 13.86 -4.82 1.37
N TYR A 41 14.51 -3.75 1.82
CA TYR A 41 14.31 -2.43 1.20
C TYR A 41 14.71 -2.42 -0.27
N LYS A 42 15.84 -3.05 -0.62
CA LYS A 42 16.26 -3.19 -2.03
C LYS A 42 15.23 -3.96 -2.86
N LEU A 43 14.71 -5.06 -2.32
CA LEU A 43 13.68 -5.85 -2.99
C LEU A 43 12.40 -5.03 -3.18
N TRP A 44 11.96 -4.32 -2.14
CA TRP A 44 10.80 -3.45 -2.18
C TRP A 44 10.95 -2.35 -3.24
N ASP A 45 12.07 -1.63 -3.26
CA ASP A 45 12.31 -0.59 -4.24
C ASP A 45 12.33 -1.15 -5.68
N ASN A 46 12.95 -2.32 -5.89
CA ASN A 46 13.01 -2.95 -7.20
C ASN A 46 11.63 -3.42 -7.71
N GLU A 47 10.84 -4.07 -6.87
CA GLU A 47 9.48 -4.51 -7.23
C GLU A 47 8.54 -3.30 -7.42
N LYS A 48 8.77 -2.20 -6.71
CA LYS A 48 8.03 -0.95 -6.88
C LYS A 48 8.25 -0.34 -8.27
N GLU A 49 9.48 -0.29 -8.73
CA GLU A 49 9.79 0.22 -10.09
C GLU A 49 9.18 -0.68 -11.17
N LYS A 50 9.24 -2.00 -11.03
CA LYS A 50 8.56 -2.93 -11.96
C LYS A 50 7.05 -2.70 -12.01
N LEU A 51 6.41 -2.47 -10.86
CA LEU A 51 4.97 -2.20 -10.82
C LEU A 51 4.63 -0.85 -11.46
N LYS A 52 5.48 0.18 -11.26
CA LYS A 52 5.34 1.47 -11.93
C LYS A 52 5.43 1.32 -13.45
N GLU A 53 6.46 0.62 -13.92
CA GLU A 53 6.67 0.35 -15.34
C GLU A 53 5.47 -0.39 -15.92
N PHE A 54 5.04 -1.48 -15.29
CA PHE A 54 3.90 -2.27 -15.73
C PHE A 54 2.64 -1.42 -15.88
N ILE A 55 2.28 -0.67 -14.84
CA ILE A 55 1.06 0.17 -14.87
C ILE A 55 1.21 1.28 -15.92
N SER A 56 2.37 1.92 -16.04
CA SER A 56 2.58 3.01 -17.00
C SER A 56 2.48 2.55 -18.46
N GLN A 57 2.93 1.33 -18.76
CA GLN A 57 2.97 0.78 -20.11
C GLN A 57 1.65 0.08 -20.49
N ASN A 58 1.02 -0.60 -19.54
CA ASN A 58 -0.09 -1.52 -19.83
C ASN A 58 -1.46 -0.99 -19.37
N CYS A 59 -1.51 -0.08 -18.40
CA CYS A 59 -2.77 0.37 -17.80
C CYS A 59 -3.11 1.79 -18.25
N GLN A 60 -4.20 1.92 -19.03
CA GLN A 60 -4.75 3.24 -19.39
C GLN A 60 -5.58 3.86 -18.27
N ARG A 61 -6.15 3.03 -17.38
CA ARG A 61 -7.00 3.45 -16.27
C ARG A 61 -6.64 2.64 -15.02
N VAL A 62 -6.48 3.35 -13.90
CA VAL A 62 -6.23 2.75 -12.59
C VAL A 62 -7.19 3.42 -11.59
N CYS A 63 -7.97 2.64 -10.87
CA CYS A 63 -8.82 3.11 -9.78
C CYS A 63 -8.04 3.04 -8.45
N LEU A 64 -8.23 4.00 -7.55
CA LEU A 64 -7.54 4.01 -6.26
C LEU A 64 -8.53 3.96 -5.11
N THR A 65 -8.42 2.94 -4.28
CA THR A 65 -9.17 2.84 -3.04
C THR A 65 -8.29 3.27 -1.88
N ILE A 66 -8.86 4.05 -0.97
CA ILE A 66 -8.19 4.43 0.28
C ILE A 66 -8.94 3.83 1.44
N ASP A 67 -8.18 3.14 2.25
CA ASP A 67 -8.70 2.47 3.42
C ASP A 67 -7.92 2.88 4.68
N THR A 68 -8.64 2.92 5.79
CA THR A 68 -8.14 3.45 7.06
C THR A 68 -8.24 2.38 8.12
N TRP A 69 -7.08 1.93 8.58
CA TRP A 69 -6.96 0.88 9.58
C TRP A 69 -6.59 1.46 10.94
N THR A 70 -7.04 0.81 12.01
CA THR A 70 -6.52 1.06 13.36
C THR A 70 -5.97 -0.25 13.90
N SER A 71 -4.71 -0.24 14.35
CA SER A 71 -4.07 -1.41 14.93
C SER A 71 -4.59 -1.70 16.34
N SER A 72 -4.28 -2.88 16.87
CA SER A 72 -4.56 -3.26 18.26
C SER A 72 -3.90 -2.33 19.29
N GLN A 73 -2.88 -1.57 18.88
CA GLN A 73 -2.18 -0.56 19.69
C GLN A 73 -2.75 0.86 19.48
N ASN A 74 -3.94 0.96 18.88
CA ASN A 74 -4.62 2.21 18.57
C ASN A 74 -3.82 3.14 17.64
N LEU A 75 -2.92 2.58 16.82
CA LEU A 75 -2.21 3.31 15.78
C LEU A 75 -3.02 3.30 14.50
N SER A 76 -3.23 4.47 13.90
CA SER A 76 -3.98 4.57 12.64
C SER A 76 -3.06 4.46 11.43
N TYR A 77 -3.52 3.76 10.40
CA TYR A 77 -2.82 3.56 9.13
C TYR A 77 -3.74 3.90 7.96
N ILE A 78 -3.14 4.38 6.88
CA ILE A 78 -3.77 4.52 5.57
C ILE A 78 -3.16 3.48 4.63
N CYS A 79 -4.02 2.72 3.99
CA CYS A 79 -3.68 1.83 2.90
C CYS A 79 -4.20 2.43 1.59
N LEU A 80 -3.30 2.66 0.64
CA LEU A 80 -3.63 3.09 -0.72
C LEU A 80 -3.54 1.87 -1.63
N ILE A 81 -4.65 1.51 -2.27
CA ILE A 81 -4.77 0.32 -3.11
C ILE A 81 -5.09 0.75 -4.53
N SER A 82 -4.34 0.23 -5.49
CA SER A 82 -4.62 0.37 -6.91
C SER A 82 -5.42 -0.81 -7.44
N HIS A 83 -6.37 -0.51 -8.32
CA HIS A 83 -7.19 -1.47 -9.02
C HIS A 83 -7.06 -1.21 -10.52
N PHE A 84 -6.68 -2.23 -11.28
CA PHE A 84 -6.48 -2.11 -12.73
C PHE A 84 -6.76 -3.44 -13.42
N ILE A 85 -6.99 -3.39 -14.73
CA ILE A 85 -7.15 -4.59 -15.57
C ILE A 85 -5.79 -4.88 -16.21
N ASP A 86 -5.32 -6.12 -16.09
CA ASP A 86 -4.07 -6.55 -16.72
C ASP A 86 -4.26 -6.99 -18.19
N ASN A 87 -3.15 -7.38 -18.83
CA ASN A 87 -3.14 -7.81 -20.23
C ASN A 87 -3.96 -9.09 -20.49
N ASN A 88 -4.29 -9.85 -19.45
CA ASN A 88 -5.12 -11.04 -19.52
C ASN A 88 -6.59 -10.74 -19.17
N TRP A 89 -6.99 -9.47 -19.17
CA TRP A 89 -8.33 -9.01 -18.81
C TRP A 89 -8.75 -9.37 -17.38
N LYS A 90 -7.78 -9.60 -16.48
CA LYS A 90 -8.05 -9.92 -15.09
C LYS A 90 -7.97 -8.66 -14.23
N LEU A 91 -8.94 -8.50 -13.34
CA LEU A 91 -8.92 -7.44 -12.34
C LEU A 91 -7.82 -7.73 -11.32
N GLN A 92 -6.82 -6.85 -11.29
CA GLN A 92 -5.73 -6.86 -10.32
C GLN A 92 -5.98 -5.81 -9.25
N LYS A 93 -5.59 -6.15 -8.02
CA LYS A 93 -5.53 -5.21 -6.89
C LYS A 93 -4.11 -5.24 -6.32
N LYS A 94 -3.49 -4.07 -6.17
CA LYS A 94 -2.13 -3.95 -5.65
C LYS A 94 -1.99 -2.81 -4.66
N VAL A 95 -1.40 -3.07 -3.49
CA VAL A 95 -1.16 -2.07 -2.44
C VAL A 95 -0.01 -1.18 -2.87
N LEU A 96 -0.25 0.12 -3.03
CA LEU A 96 0.76 1.10 -3.40
C LEU A 96 1.51 1.63 -2.18
N ASN A 97 0.76 1.97 -1.13
CA ASN A 97 1.33 2.51 0.10
C ASN A 97 0.57 2.01 1.32
N PHE A 98 1.32 1.83 2.41
CA PHE A 98 0.78 1.51 3.71
C PHE A 98 1.49 2.38 4.75
N CYS A 99 0.85 3.43 5.23
CA CYS A 99 1.53 4.44 6.03
C CYS A 99 0.78 4.76 7.32
N GLN A 100 1.54 4.89 8.41
CA GLN A 100 1.00 5.30 9.70
C GLN A 100 0.63 6.79 9.67
N VAL A 101 -0.49 7.13 10.31
CA VAL A 101 -0.98 8.49 10.46
C VAL A 101 -1.20 8.81 11.93
N ILE A 102 -0.59 9.91 12.38
CA ILE A 102 -0.65 10.35 13.78
C ILE A 102 -1.97 11.09 14.07
N SER A 103 -2.49 11.86 13.09
CA SER A 103 -3.75 12.60 13.21
C SER A 103 -4.78 12.11 12.20
N ARG A 104 -5.98 11.78 12.69
CA ARG A 104 -7.12 11.33 11.85
C ARG A 104 -7.90 12.49 11.23
N THR A 105 -7.35 13.71 11.25
CA THR A 105 -7.98 14.86 10.57
C THR A 105 -7.94 14.65 9.06
N GLY A 106 -9.06 14.90 8.37
CA GLY A 106 -9.16 14.70 6.92
C GLY A 106 -8.06 15.40 6.14
N LYS A 107 -7.68 16.62 6.57
CA LYS A 107 -6.58 17.41 6.00
C LYS A 107 -5.20 16.73 6.11
N THR A 108 -4.87 16.13 7.25
CA THR A 108 -3.56 15.48 7.45
C THR A 108 -3.47 14.19 6.64
N MET A 109 -4.57 13.44 6.61
CA MET A 109 -4.68 12.22 5.81
C MET A 109 -4.59 12.52 4.32
N ALA A 110 -5.30 13.54 3.82
CA ALA A 110 -5.25 13.94 2.42
C ALA A 110 -3.84 14.36 1.98
N LYS A 111 -3.14 15.17 2.79
CA LYS A 111 -1.72 15.51 2.54
C LYS A 111 -0.82 14.28 2.50
N LYS A 112 -1.09 13.28 3.36
CA LYS A 112 -0.31 12.04 3.38
C LYS A 112 -0.52 11.25 2.09
N VAL A 113 -1.76 11.18 1.61
CA VAL A 113 -2.11 10.54 0.35
C VAL A 113 -1.49 11.28 -0.83
N GLU A 114 -1.59 12.60 -0.88
CA GLU A 114 -0.97 13.44 -1.91
C GLU A 114 0.55 13.18 -2.01
N HIS A 115 1.23 13.13 -0.85
CA HIS A 115 2.65 12.78 -0.78
C HIS A 115 2.96 11.33 -1.19
N CYS A 116 2.02 10.39 -1.00
CA CYS A 116 2.19 9.02 -1.48
C CYS A 116 2.08 9.01 -3.01
N LEU A 117 1.04 9.63 -3.55
CA LEU A 117 0.76 9.70 -4.99
C LEU A 117 1.85 10.43 -5.76
N SER A 118 2.47 11.47 -5.19
CA SER A 118 3.59 12.15 -5.85
C SER A 118 4.79 11.24 -6.13
N LYS A 119 4.91 10.10 -5.44
CA LYS A 119 5.95 9.09 -5.69
C LYS A 119 5.61 8.11 -6.81
N TRP A 120 4.36 8.14 -7.29
CA TRP A 120 3.84 7.26 -8.34
C TRP A 120 3.58 8.12 -9.58
N VAL A 121 4.50 8.10 -10.54
CA VAL A 121 4.37 8.81 -11.82
C VAL A 121 3.41 8.03 -12.72
N MET A 122 2.10 8.14 -12.48
CA MET A 122 1.08 7.39 -13.22
C MET A 122 0.04 8.33 -13.85
N VAL A 123 -0.47 7.92 -15.02
CA VAL A 123 -1.61 8.56 -15.69
C VAL A 123 -2.87 7.93 -15.11
N ILE A 124 -3.55 8.60 -14.18
CA ILE A 124 -4.63 7.97 -13.40
C ILE A 124 -5.96 8.71 -13.60
N THR A 125 -6.98 7.98 -14.05
CA THR A 125 -8.40 8.34 -13.81
C THR A 125 -8.79 7.74 -12.46
N ILE A 126 -8.75 8.53 -11.40
CA ILE A 126 -8.94 8.03 -10.04
C ILE A 126 -10.42 8.02 -9.68
N PHE A 127 -10.95 6.85 -9.32
CA PHE A 127 -12.22 6.70 -8.60
C PHE A 127 -11.93 6.37 -7.14
N PHE A 128 -12.57 7.09 -6.22
CA PHE A 128 -12.30 7.03 -4.79
C PHE A 128 -13.41 6.32 -4.02
N GLN A 129 -13.15 5.13 -3.49
CA GLN A 129 -14.11 4.43 -2.62
C GLN A 129 -13.61 4.48 -1.16
N GLN A 130 -14.39 5.11 -0.27
CA GLN A 130 -14.09 5.17 1.17
C GLN A 130 -14.94 4.16 1.96
N THR A 131 -14.30 3.42 2.86
CA THR A 131 -14.89 2.36 3.71
C THR A 131 -15.24 2.81 5.13
N SER A 132 -14.66 3.92 5.64
CA SER A 132 -14.82 4.33 7.05
C SER A 132 -15.90 5.39 7.31
N SER A 133 -16.38 5.47 8.55
CA SER A 133 -17.56 6.24 9.00
C SER A 133 -17.40 7.78 9.02
N ASN A 134 -16.18 8.32 9.03
CA ASN A 134 -15.94 9.77 8.91
C ASN A 134 -15.80 10.20 7.44
N LYS A 135 -16.88 10.03 6.68
CA LYS A 135 -16.91 10.06 5.20
C LYS A 135 -16.75 11.44 4.54
N PHE A 136 -17.16 12.53 5.19
CA PHE A 136 -17.38 13.81 4.48
C PHE A 136 -16.17 14.74 4.43
N GLU A 137 -15.32 14.74 5.47
CA GLU A 137 -14.22 15.70 5.52
C GLU A 137 -13.01 15.23 4.72
N LEU A 138 -12.72 13.92 4.76
CA LEU A 138 -11.62 13.31 4.02
C LEU A 138 -11.84 13.36 2.50
N SER A 139 -13.04 13.01 2.03
CA SER A 139 -13.39 13.00 0.61
C SER A 139 -13.17 14.37 -0.03
N LYS A 140 -13.64 15.44 0.62
CA LYS A 140 -13.45 16.83 0.18
C LYS A 140 -11.97 17.19 -0.02
N TYR A 141 -11.13 16.96 0.99
CA TYR A 141 -9.70 17.31 0.88
C TYR A 141 -8.94 16.43 -0.11
N LEU A 142 -9.33 15.16 -0.26
CA LEU A 142 -8.75 14.26 -1.25
C LEU A 142 -9.10 14.70 -2.66
N GLU A 143 -10.37 14.96 -2.95
CA GLU A 143 -10.80 15.50 -4.24
C GLU A 143 -10.02 16.76 -4.60
N GLU A 144 -9.92 17.72 -3.69
CA GLU A 144 -9.14 18.94 -3.91
C GLU A 144 -7.65 18.67 -4.21
N ALA A 145 -7.00 17.78 -3.45
CA ALA A 145 -5.58 17.45 -3.65
C ALA A 145 -5.34 16.76 -4.99
N LEU A 146 -6.23 15.88 -5.41
CA LEU A 146 -6.13 15.12 -6.66
C LEU A 146 -6.35 16.00 -7.88
N TRP A 147 -7.35 16.89 -7.82
CA TRP A 147 -7.59 17.83 -8.91
C TRP A 147 -6.43 18.81 -9.06
N LYS A 148 -5.78 19.20 -7.96
CA LYS A 148 -4.53 19.97 -8.04
C LYS A 148 -3.43 19.19 -8.77
N LEU A 149 -3.18 17.93 -8.39
CA LEU A 149 -2.17 17.08 -9.04
C LEU A 149 -2.45 16.87 -10.55
N ASN A 150 -3.72 16.74 -10.93
CA ASN A 150 -4.13 16.46 -12.31
C ASN A 150 -4.45 17.72 -13.14
N SER A 151 -4.52 18.91 -12.53
CA SER A 151 -4.96 20.15 -13.18
C SER A 151 -4.11 20.55 -14.38
N GLY A 152 -2.80 20.33 -14.33
CA GLY A 152 -1.89 20.62 -15.44
C GLY A 152 -2.07 19.69 -16.63
N ARG A 153 -2.65 18.50 -16.44
CA ARG A 153 -2.75 17.46 -17.46
C ARG A 153 -4.16 17.33 -18.05
N PHE A 154 -5.19 17.59 -17.24
CA PHE A 154 -6.59 17.58 -17.68
C PHE A 154 -7.34 18.84 -17.20
N PRO A 155 -7.01 20.04 -17.69
CA PRO A 155 -7.54 21.30 -17.15
C PRO A 155 -9.06 21.45 -17.30
N ILE A 156 -9.65 20.88 -18.36
CA ILE A 156 -11.10 20.93 -18.62
C ILE A 156 -11.82 19.89 -17.76
N LEU A 157 -11.33 18.64 -17.74
CA LEU A 157 -11.90 17.58 -16.91
C LEU A 157 -11.77 17.93 -15.43
N ALA A 158 -10.66 18.52 -14.98
CA ALA A 158 -10.48 18.94 -13.59
C ALA A 158 -11.49 19.99 -13.14
N LYS A 159 -11.87 20.92 -14.03
CA LYS A 159 -12.95 21.87 -13.77
C LYS A 159 -14.31 21.18 -13.73
N MET A 160 -14.63 20.36 -14.74
CA MET A 160 -15.89 19.61 -14.79
C MET A 160 -16.07 18.68 -13.59
N THR A 161 -15.00 18.07 -13.14
CA THR A 161 -15.07 17.03 -12.12
C THR A 161 -15.15 17.61 -10.70
N ARG A 162 -14.58 18.80 -10.45
CA ARG A 162 -14.88 19.62 -9.27
C ARG A 162 -16.38 19.95 -9.19
N ASP A 163 -16.99 20.21 -10.36
CA ASP A 163 -18.37 20.68 -10.45
C ASP A 163 -19.40 19.51 -10.51
N LEU A 164 -18.98 18.29 -10.91
CA LEU A 164 -19.85 17.12 -11.13
C LEU A 164 -19.63 15.95 -10.16
N LEU A 165 -18.41 15.68 -9.65
CA LEU A 165 -18.14 14.57 -8.72
C LEU A 165 -18.35 14.93 -7.24
N THR A 166 -18.90 16.11 -6.95
CA THR A 166 -19.44 16.44 -5.62
C THR A 166 -20.65 15.57 -5.25
N ILE A 167 -21.14 14.74 -6.19
CA ILE A 167 -22.15 13.72 -5.98
C ILE A 167 -21.47 12.47 -5.36
N PRO A 168 -21.91 11.98 -4.19
CA PRO A 168 -21.18 10.99 -3.42
C PRO A 168 -20.94 9.71 -4.23
N ILE A 169 -19.69 9.26 -4.26
CA ILE A 169 -19.32 7.95 -4.83
C ILE A 169 -20.14 6.86 -4.13
N SER A 170 -20.87 6.11 -4.96
CA SER A 170 -21.81 5.06 -4.55
C SER A 170 -21.17 4.11 -3.54
N THR A 171 -21.79 4.03 -2.37
CA THR A 171 -21.49 3.12 -1.27
C THR A 171 -21.82 1.68 -1.65
N VAL A 172 -20.86 0.97 -2.23
CA VAL A 172 -20.83 -0.48 -2.10
C VAL A 172 -19.80 -0.79 -1.02
N ALA A 173 -20.20 -1.45 0.06
CA ALA A 173 -19.23 -1.97 1.02
C ALA A 173 -18.38 -3.00 0.28
N SER A 174 -17.07 -2.78 0.16
CA SER A 174 -16.17 -3.84 -0.31
C SER A 174 -15.94 -4.81 0.85
N GLU A 175 -17.00 -5.54 1.22
CA GLU A 175 -16.99 -6.60 2.25
C GLU A 175 -16.02 -7.75 1.87
N PHE A 176 -15.44 -7.71 0.67
CA PHE A 176 -14.65 -8.76 0.03
C PHE A 176 -13.15 -8.46 -0.14
N ALA A 177 -12.62 -7.33 0.33
CA ALA A 177 -11.16 -7.11 0.25
C ALA A 177 -10.38 -7.67 1.46
N PHE A 178 -11.08 -8.08 2.52
CA PHE A 178 -10.58 -8.08 3.90
C PHE A 178 -10.34 -9.45 4.52
N SER A 179 -10.04 -10.47 3.72
CA SER A 179 -9.71 -11.80 4.22
C SER A 179 -8.67 -12.51 3.36
N THR A 180 -7.59 -11.83 2.98
CA THR A 180 -6.30 -12.55 3.02
C THR A 180 -5.87 -12.57 4.49
N GLU A 181 -6.46 -13.54 5.21
CA GLU A 181 -5.97 -14.16 6.44
C GLU A 181 -5.84 -13.23 7.67
N GLY A 182 -6.91 -13.17 8.45
CA GLY A 182 -7.05 -12.53 9.77
C GLY A 182 -5.80 -11.99 10.48
N ARG A 183 -5.85 -10.69 10.84
CA ARG A 183 -4.98 -10.00 11.80
C ARG A 183 -3.47 -10.03 11.48
N VAL A 184 -3.06 -9.23 10.48
CA VAL A 184 -1.65 -9.13 10.02
C VAL A 184 -0.81 -8.05 10.75
N LEU A 185 -1.40 -7.25 11.65
CA LEU A 185 -0.62 -6.47 12.61
C LEU A 185 -0.60 -7.20 13.96
N ASP A 186 0.03 -8.38 13.96
CA ASP A 186 0.45 -9.06 15.18
C ASP A 186 1.42 -8.13 15.97
N PRO A 187 1.39 -8.07 17.31
CA PRO A 187 2.43 -7.42 18.11
C PRO A 187 3.89 -7.70 17.69
N TYR A 188 4.19 -8.75 16.91
CA TYR A 188 5.53 -8.90 16.31
C TYR A 188 5.89 -7.80 15.30
N HIS A 189 4.93 -7.32 14.50
CA HIS A 189 5.12 -6.21 13.56
C HIS A 189 5.21 -4.85 14.24
N SER A 190 4.77 -4.71 15.50
CA SER A 190 4.83 -3.42 16.21
C SER A 190 6.21 -3.04 16.73
N SER A 191 7.16 -3.98 16.71
CA SER A 191 8.58 -3.68 16.96
C SER A 191 9.30 -3.12 15.73
N LEU A 192 8.68 -3.23 14.55
CA LEU A 192 9.25 -2.78 13.28
C LEU A 192 8.93 -1.31 13.04
N THR A 193 9.83 -0.62 12.33
CA THR A 193 9.56 0.75 11.91
C THR A 193 8.38 0.77 10.93
N PRO A 194 7.54 1.81 10.92
CA PRO A 194 6.40 1.90 10.01
C PRO A 194 6.78 1.73 8.53
N ARG A 195 7.99 2.16 8.17
CA ARG A 195 8.57 1.98 6.83
C ARG A 195 8.88 0.52 6.50
N MET A 196 9.38 -0.25 7.47
CA MET A 196 9.63 -1.68 7.27
C MET A 196 8.29 -2.44 7.12
N VAL A 197 7.28 -2.07 7.91
CA VAL A 197 5.93 -2.63 7.77
C VAL A 197 5.36 -2.36 6.37
N GLU A 198 5.50 -1.12 5.87
CA GLU A 198 5.12 -0.77 4.50
C GLU A 198 5.83 -1.63 3.46
N ALA A 199 7.17 -1.74 3.58
CA ALA A 199 7.97 -2.51 2.64
C ALA A 199 7.55 -3.98 2.59
N LEU A 200 7.27 -4.60 3.74
CA LEU A 200 6.83 -5.99 3.81
C LEU A 200 5.46 -6.21 3.16
N ILE A 201 4.47 -5.41 3.57
CA ILE A 201 3.09 -5.55 3.08
C ILE A 201 3.04 -5.36 1.56
N CYS A 202 3.66 -4.29 1.05
CA CYS A 202 3.68 -4.01 -0.38
C CYS A 202 4.44 -5.10 -1.16
N THR A 203 5.66 -5.45 -0.74
CA THR A 203 6.47 -6.45 -1.45
C THR A 203 5.77 -7.81 -1.47
N GLN A 204 5.13 -8.18 -0.37
CA GLN A 204 4.38 -9.42 -0.28
C GLN A 204 3.20 -9.43 -1.26
N ASP A 205 2.39 -8.36 -1.28
CA ASP A 205 1.27 -8.21 -2.20
C ASP A 205 1.72 -8.27 -3.67
N TRP A 206 2.89 -7.69 -3.98
CA TRP A 206 3.43 -7.66 -5.34
C TRP A 206 3.98 -9.03 -5.78
N LEU A 207 4.66 -9.74 -4.88
CA LEU A 207 5.21 -11.07 -5.14
C LEU A 207 4.16 -12.17 -5.25
N LYS A 208 2.97 -12.00 -4.63
CA LYS A 208 1.82 -12.91 -4.82
C LYS A 208 1.39 -12.86 -6.29
N ARG A 209 1.86 -13.84 -7.08
CA ARG A 209 1.42 -14.08 -8.47
C ARG A 209 -0.03 -14.58 -8.41
N LYS A 210 -0.96 -13.84 -9.02
CA LYS A 210 -2.38 -14.21 -9.15
C LYS A 210 -2.77 -14.33 -10.60
#